data_AF-A0A389MUH7-F1
#
_entry.id   AF-A0A389MUH7-F1
#
_cell.length_a   1.000
_cell.length_b   1.000
_cell.length_c   1.000
_cell.angle_alpha   90.00
_cell.angle_beta   90.00
_cell.angle_gamma   90.00
#
_symmetry.space_group_name_H-M   'P 1'
#
loop_
_entity.id
_entity.type
_entity.pdbx_description
1 polymer ?
#
loop_
_entity_poly.entity_id
_entity_poly.type
_entity_poly.pdbx_seq_one_letter_code
_entity_poly.pdbx_strand_id
1 'polypeptide(L)'
;MSDLPDDFSFPPLPATVIGHVQRWHPIETAPTDGVAILLAVADEWVTCGRHCPDEGWYELGNDPSDVWGGPFYPTHWMPLPPPPAGT
;
A
#
# COMPACT_ATOMS: atom_id res chain seq x y z
N MET A 1 -40.75 -15.77 -17.11
CA MET A 1 -39.38 -16.04 -17.58
C MET A 1 -38.83 -14.69 -17.94
N SER A 2 -38.11 -14.07 -17.01
CA SER A 2 -37.79 -12.64 -17.04
C SER A 2 -36.58 -12.38 -17.91
N ASP A 3 -36.75 -11.50 -18.91
CA ASP A 3 -35.67 -10.83 -19.63
C ASP A 3 -34.80 -10.05 -18.64
N LEU A 4 -33.53 -10.42 -18.52
CA LEU A 4 -32.49 -9.55 -17.98
C LEU A 4 -31.71 -8.99 -19.17
N PRO A 5 -31.52 -7.67 -19.29
CA PRO A 5 -30.76 -7.10 -20.39
C PRO A 5 -29.26 -7.44 -20.26
N ASP A 6 -28.72 -8.06 -21.31
CA ASP A 6 -27.31 -8.41 -21.55
C ASP A 6 -26.42 -7.19 -21.81
N ASP A 7 -26.53 -6.11 -21.03
CA ASP A 7 -25.69 -4.93 -21.26
C ASP A 7 -25.07 -4.38 -19.98
N PHE A 8 -24.06 -5.09 -19.51
CA PHE A 8 -23.04 -4.56 -18.61
C PHE A 8 -21.84 -4.06 -19.42
N SER A 9 -22.08 -3.21 -20.43
CA SER A 9 -21.01 -2.45 -21.06
C SER A 9 -20.53 -1.36 -20.10
N PHE A 10 -19.42 -1.63 -19.42
CA PHE A 10 -18.70 -0.59 -18.70
C PHE A 10 -18.13 0.40 -19.73
N PRO A 11 -18.45 1.70 -19.65
CA PRO A 11 -17.82 2.68 -20.52
C PRO A 11 -16.30 2.63 -20.31
N PRO A 12 -15.49 2.83 -21.37
CA PRO A 12 -14.05 2.90 -21.21
C PRO A 12 -13.74 4.02 -20.21
N LEU A 13 -12.97 3.69 -19.17
CA LEU A 13 -12.56 4.65 -18.14
C LEU A 13 -11.93 5.87 -18.84
N PRO A 14 -12.23 7.10 -18.39
CA PRO A 14 -11.61 8.29 -18.95
C PRO A 14 -10.09 8.16 -18.83
N ALA A 15 -9.42 8.18 -19.98
CA ALA A 15 -7.97 8.25 -20.04
C ALA A 15 -7.53 9.54 -19.35
N THR A 16 -6.60 9.42 -18.38
CA THR A 16 -6.00 10.48 -17.54
C THR A 16 -6.50 10.50 -16.09
N VAL A 17 -6.24 9.41 -15.37
CA VAL A 17 -5.55 9.56 -14.07
C VAL A 17 -4.09 9.27 -14.36
N ILE A 18 -3.30 10.30 -14.68
CA ILE A 18 -1.83 10.16 -14.62
C ILE A 18 -1.48 10.19 -13.14
N GLY A 19 -1.78 9.10 -12.45
CA GLY A 19 -1.04 8.78 -11.23
C GLY A 19 0.41 8.72 -11.66
N HIS A 20 1.28 9.54 -11.06
CA HIS A 20 2.71 9.31 -11.16
C HIS A 20 2.92 7.81 -10.92
N VAL A 21 3.50 7.10 -11.89
CA VAL A 21 3.83 5.69 -11.71
C VAL A 21 4.85 5.64 -10.59
N GLN A 22 4.35 5.48 -9.36
CA GLN A 22 5.19 5.41 -8.19
C GLN A 22 5.91 4.08 -8.27
N ARG A 23 7.24 4.17 -8.31
CA ARG A 23 8.10 3.01 -8.43
C ARG A 23 8.41 2.51 -7.04
N TRP A 24 8.60 1.21 -6.94
CA TRP A 24 9.19 0.62 -5.75
C TRP A 24 10.63 1.13 -5.62
N HIS A 25 10.99 1.53 -4.40
CA HIS A 25 12.31 2.00 -4.02
C HIS A 25 12.94 1.03 -3.02
N PRO A 26 14.28 0.88 -3.00
CA PRO A 26 14.97 0.08 -1.97
C PRO A 26 14.64 0.58 -0.56
N ILE A 27 14.47 -0.32 0.39
CA ILE A 27 14.03 0.01 1.76
C ILE A 27 14.97 0.99 2.49
N GLU A 28 16.27 1.00 2.17
CA GLU A 28 17.25 1.90 2.78
C GLU A 28 17.00 3.38 2.49
N THR A 29 16.12 3.66 1.52
CA THR A 29 15.71 5.02 1.13
C THR A 29 14.36 5.43 1.71
N ALA A 30 13.73 4.56 2.49
CA ALA A 30 12.40 4.79 3.03
C ALA A 30 12.41 5.87 4.12
N PRO A 31 11.32 6.65 4.25
CA PRO A 31 11.16 7.59 5.34
C PRO A 31 11.04 6.85 6.68
N THR A 32 11.85 7.23 7.67
CA THR A 32 11.87 6.63 9.01
C THR A 32 11.23 7.53 10.08
N ASP A 33 10.52 8.57 9.65
CA ASP A 33 9.84 9.56 10.47
C ASP A 33 8.47 9.08 11.01
N GLY A 34 8.16 7.80 10.83
CA GLY A 34 6.91 7.18 11.27
C GLY A 34 5.74 7.37 10.30
N VAL A 35 5.94 7.97 9.12
CA VAL A 35 4.91 8.06 8.08
C VAL A 35 4.52 6.67 7.57
N ALA A 36 3.22 6.49 7.34
CA ALA A 36 2.68 5.27 6.75
C ALA A 36 3.03 5.18 5.26
N ILE A 37 3.61 4.06 4.85
CA ILE A 37 4.02 3.76 3.48
C ILE A 37 3.61 2.35 3.09
N LEU A 38 3.61 2.04 1.79
CA LEU A 38 3.52 0.67 1.32
C LEU A 38 4.89 0.01 1.41
N LEU A 39 4.91 -1.22 1.88
CA LEU A 39 6.09 -2.03 2.13
C LEU A 39 5.92 -3.37 1.41
N ALA A 40 6.96 -3.81 0.73
CA ALA A 40 7.04 -5.14 0.14
C ALA A 40 8.04 -5.98 0.94
N VAL A 41 7.63 -7.17 1.33
CA VAL A 41 8.50 -8.16 1.97
C VAL A 41 8.92 -9.16 0.91
N ALA A 42 10.06 -8.88 0.26
CA ALA A 42 10.54 -9.65 -0.88
C ALA A 42 9.42 -9.90 -1.92
N ASP A 43 9.36 -11.11 -2.48
CA ASP A 43 8.37 -11.53 -3.48
C ASP A 43 7.12 -12.19 -2.85
N GLU A 44 6.92 -12.05 -1.53
CA GLU A 44 5.86 -12.77 -0.82
C GLU A 44 4.56 -11.96 -0.77
N TRP A 45 4.60 -10.73 -0.23
CA TRP A 45 3.41 -9.91 0.01
C TRP A 45 3.73 -8.42 0.15
N VAL A 46 2.68 -7.61 0.04
CA VAL A 46 2.69 -6.15 0.18
C VAL A 46 1.72 -5.74 1.29
N THR A 47 2.12 -4.78 2.13
CA THR A 47 1.27 -4.20 3.17
C THR A 47 1.52 -2.72 3.38
N CYS A 48 0.73 -2.09 4.24
CA CYS A 48 0.97 -0.77 4.80
C CYS A 48 1.71 -0.88 6.14
N GLY A 49 2.74 -0.07 6.34
CA GLY A 49 3.44 -0.04 7.63
C GLY A 49 4.16 1.27 7.90
N ARG A 50 4.84 1.33 9.04
CA ARG A 50 5.63 2.48 9.49
C ARG A 50 6.93 2.02 10.15
N HIS A 51 7.92 2.89 10.17
CA HIS A 51 9.13 2.69 10.97
C HIS A 51 8.88 3.14 12.40
N CYS A 52 9.11 2.25 13.37
CA CYS A 52 9.15 2.56 14.79
C CYS A 52 10.62 2.79 15.21
N PRO A 53 10.97 3.96 15.79
CA PRO A 53 12.33 4.22 16.26
C PRO A 53 12.82 3.10 17.18
N ASP A 54 14.08 2.69 17.01
CA ASP A 54 14.77 1.64 17.79
C ASP A 54 14.21 0.21 17.66
N GLU A 55 13.05 0.03 17.03
CA GLU A 55 12.32 -1.25 16.93
C GLU A 55 12.23 -1.79 15.48
N GLY A 56 12.26 -0.91 14.47
CA GLY A 56 12.24 -1.30 13.04
C GLY A 56 10.88 -1.13 12.37
N TRP A 57 10.59 -1.93 11.33
CA TRP A 57 9.37 -1.79 10.52
C TRP A 57 8.22 -2.61 11.08
N TYR A 58 7.05 -1.97 11.25
CA TYR A 58 5.83 -2.59 11.77
C TYR A 58 4.66 -2.38 10.82
N GLU A 59 3.76 -3.36 10.76
CA GLU A 59 2.52 -3.24 10.01
C GLU A 59 1.63 -2.18 10.68
N LEU A 60 0.80 -1.49 9.90
CA LEU A 60 0.02 -0.37 10.42
C LEU A 60 -0.94 -0.78 11.55
N GLY A 61 -1.39 -2.04 11.57
CA GLY A 61 -2.25 -2.61 12.61
C GLY A 61 -1.51 -3.19 13.81
N ASN A 62 -0.18 -3.04 13.86
CA ASN A 62 0.68 -3.60 14.90
C ASN A 62 1.50 -2.51 15.60
N ASP A 63 1.93 -2.80 16.82
CA ASP A 63 2.73 -1.92 17.67
C ASP A 63 3.81 -2.72 18.42
N PRO A 64 4.96 -2.11 18.80
CA PRO A 64 5.96 -2.79 19.62
C PRO A 64 5.43 -3.31 20.97
N SER A 65 4.31 -2.76 21.47
CA SER A 65 3.66 -3.24 22.69
C SER A 65 2.75 -4.46 22.50
N ASP A 66 2.46 -4.86 21.26
CA ASP A 66 1.57 -5.98 20.97
C ASP A 66 2.24 -7.33 21.23
N VAL A 67 1.51 -8.25 21.85
CA VAL A 67 2.03 -9.57 22.26
C VAL A 67 2.23 -10.53 21.08
N TRP A 68 1.47 -10.35 20.01
CA TRP A 68 1.38 -11.30 18.89
C TRP A 68 1.94 -10.75 17.58
N GLY A 69 2.47 -9.54 17.58
CA GLY A 69 3.11 -8.93 16.43
C GLY A 69 4.55 -8.57 16.72
N GLY A 70 5.35 -8.41 15.67
CA GLY A 70 6.75 -8.03 15.79
C GLY A 70 7.23 -7.24 14.58
N PRO A 71 8.49 -6.77 14.62
CA PRO A 71 9.06 -6.10 13.48
C PRO A 71 9.26 -7.08 12.33
N PHE A 72 9.22 -6.56 11.11
CA PHE A 72 9.55 -7.32 9.92
C PHE A 72 10.58 -6.59 9.05
N TYR A 73 11.05 -7.27 8.01
CA TYR A 73 12.17 -6.83 7.18
C TYR A 73 11.72 -6.63 5.73
N PRO A 74 11.05 -5.50 5.42
CA PRO A 74 10.71 -5.18 4.04
C PRO A 74 11.96 -4.94 3.20
N THR A 75 11.88 -5.23 1.90
CA THR A 75 12.97 -5.01 0.95
C THR A 75 12.76 -3.77 0.09
N HIS A 76 11.49 -3.36 -0.09
CA HIS A 76 11.13 -2.20 -0.90
C HIS A 76 9.99 -1.43 -0.28
N TRP A 77 9.85 -0.17 -0.69
CA TRP A 77 8.76 0.69 -0.30
C TRP A 77 8.22 1.53 -1.45
N MET A 78 7.03 2.07 -1.27
CA MET A 78 6.51 3.19 -2.06
C MET A 78 5.59 4.06 -1.19
N PRO A 79 5.40 5.35 -1.53
CA PRO A 79 4.39 6.16 -0.86
C PRO A 79 3.00 5.55 -1.02
N LEU A 80 2.10 5.87 -0.09
CA LEU A 80 0.68 5.57 -0.29
C LEU A 80 0.16 6.32 -1.52
N PRO A 81 -0.62 5.67 -2.41
CA PRO A 81 -1.25 6.36 -3.52
C PRO A 81 -2.17 7.46 -2.98
N PRO A 82 -2.38 8.56 -3.73
CA PRO A 82 -3.36 9.54 -3.33
C PRO A 82 -4.73 8.86 -3.16
N PRO A 83 -5.57 9.34 -2.24
CA PRO A 83 -6.93 8.85 -2.14
C PRO A 83 -7.63 8.98 -3.50
N PRO A 84 -8.55 8.05 -3.84
CA PRO A 84 -9.30 8.16 -5.08
C PRO A 84 -10.02 9.50 -5.11
N ALA A 85 -10.03 10.14 -6.28
CA ALA A 85 -10.86 11.32 -6.50
C ALA A 85 -12.33 10.88 -6.39
N GLY A 86 -12.95 11.13 -5.24
CA GLY A 86 -14.38 10.90 -5.04
C GLY A 86 -15.20 11.82 -5.96
N THR A 87 -16.27 11.27 -6.52
CA THR A 87 -17.28 11.94 -7.34
C THR A 87 -18.06 13.00 -6.59
#